data_AF-A0A2J8PZH0-F1
#
_entry.id   AF-A0A2J8PZH0-F1
#
_cell.length_a   1.000
_cell.length_b   1.000
_cell.length_c   1.000
_cell.angle_alpha   90.00
_cell.angle_beta   90.00
_cell.angle_gamma   90.00
#
_symmetry.space_group_name_H-M   'P 1'
#
loop_
_entity.id
_entity.type
_entity.pdbx_description
1 polymer ?
#
loop_
_entity_poly.entity_id
_entity_poly.type
_entity_poly.pdbx_seq_one_letter_code
_entity_poly.pdbx_strand_id
1 'polypeptide(L)'
;MALVRGGWLWRQSSILRRWKRNWFALWLDGTLGYYHDETAQDEEDRVLIHFNVRDIKIGQECHDVQPPEGRSRDGLLTVNLREGGRLHLCAETKDDALAWKTALLEANSAPMIRLKLIHPHNKYLLSCYYGPGAVPSARDQRCAST
;
A
#
# COMPACT_ATOMS: atom_id res chain seq x y z
N MET A 1 -10.90 8.01 6.88
CA MET A 1 -9.88 6.95 6.69
C MET A 1 -8.54 7.53 7.09
N ALA A 2 -7.64 6.74 7.70
CA ALA A 2 -6.32 7.24 8.09
C ALA A 2 -5.30 6.95 6.98
N LEU A 3 -4.59 8.00 6.57
CA LEU A 3 -3.61 7.97 5.48
C LEU A 3 -2.29 7.40 5.98
N VAL A 4 -1.74 6.43 5.25
CA VAL A 4 -0.38 5.88 5.49
C VAL A 4 0.64 6.72 4.73
N ARG A 5 0.38 6.95 3.44
CA ARG A 5 1.26 7.71 2.55
C ARG A 5 0.44 8.43 1.48
N GLY A 6 0.75 9.70 1.26
CA GLY A 6 0.26 10.50 0.15
C GLY A 6 1.42 10.99 -0.71
N GLY A 7 1.26 11.07 -2.02
CA GLY A 7 2.30 11.62 -2.89
C GLY A 7 1.92 11.66 -4.36
N TRP A 8 2.54 12.58 -5.09
CA TRP A 8 2.41 12.64 -6.55
C TRP A 8 3.23 11.53 -7.21
N LEU A 9 2.60 10.80 -8.13
CA LEU A 9 3.27 9.86 -9.00
C LEU A 9 2.75 10.02 -10.42
N TRP A 10 3.59 9.65 -11.38
CA TRP A 10 3.12 9.42 -12.74
C TRP A 10 2.53 8.02 -12.82
N ARG A 11 1.40 7.89 -13.51
CA ARG A 11 0.73 6.62 -13.78
C ARG A 11 0.55 6.46 -15.28
N GLN A 12 0.83 5.27 -15.80
CA GLN A 12 0.52 4.94 -17.18
C GLN A 12 -0.92 4.44 -17.27
N SER A 13 -1.73 5.00 -18.16
CA SER A 13 -3.08 4.47 -18.40
C SER A 13 -3.02 3.11 -19.09
N SER A 14 -3.94 2.22 -18.74
CA SER A 14 -4.01 0.87 -19.31
C SER A 14 -4.44 0.85 -20.78
N ILE A 15 -5.29 1.79 -21.20
CA ILE A 15 -5.84 1.84 -22.57
C ILE A 15 -4.91 2.62 -23.52
N LEU A 16 -4.60 3.87 -23.19
CA LEU A 16 -3.86 4.77 -24.09
C LEU A 16 -2.34 4.76 -23.85
N ARG A 17 -1.86 4.05 -22.82
CA ARG A 17 -0.43 3.96 -22.44
C ARG A 17 0.25 5.31 -22.23
N ARG A 18 -0.53 6.36 -21.93
CA ARG A 18 -0.03 7.71 -21.64
C ARG A 18 0.24 7.88 -20.16
N TRP A 19 1.30 8.63 -19.84
CA TRP A 19 1.60 9.01 -18.48
C TRP A 19 0.74 10.19 -18.04
N LYS A 20 0.11 10.08 -16.86
CA LYS A 20 -0.60 11.15 -16.19
C LYS A 20 -0.02 11.36 -14.80
N ARG A 21 0.07 12.60 -14.34
CA ARG A 21 0.41 12.90 -12.95
C ARG A 21 -0.87 12.77 -12.13
N ASN A 22 -0.86 11.92 -11.10
CA ASN A 22 -1.97 11.70 -10.19
C ASN A 22 -1.46 11.81 -8.75
N TRP A 23 -2.33 12.24 -7.84
CA TRP A 23 -2.07 12.15 -6.41
C TRP A 23 -2.48 10.76 -5.92
N PHE A 24 -1.56 10.02 -5.31
CA PHE A 24 -1.80 8.69 -4.76
C PHE A 24 -1.95 8.77 -3.25
N ALA A 25 -2.94 8.04 -2.72
CA ALA A 25 -3.18 7.89 -1.30
C ALA A 25 -3.25 6.40 -0.94
N LEU A 26 -2.30 5.94 -0.12
CA LEU A 26 -2.33 4.63 0.50
C LEU A 26 -3.01 4.74 1.87
N TRP A 27 -4.08 3.98 2.06
CA TRP A 27 -4.91 4.01 3.26
C TRP A 27 -4.60 2.85 4.20
N LEU A 28 -4.88 3.03 5.50
CA LEU A 28 -4.66 1.99 6.53
C LEU A 28 -5.49 0.71 6.34
N ASP A 29 -6.56 0.77 5.55
CA ASP A 29 -7.35 -0.43 5.17
C ASP A 29 -6.69 -1.24 4.06
N GLY A 30 -5.50 -0.84 3.61
CA GLY A 30 -4.77 -1.53 2.54
C GLY A 30 -5.32 -1.26 1.15
N THR A 31 -6.03 -0.14 0.94
CA THR A 31 -6.41 0.34 -0.38
C THR A 31 -5.49 1.47 -0.86
N LEU A 32 -5.21 1.49 -2.16
CA LEU A 32 -4.48 2.55 -2.85
C LEU A 32 -5.43 3.28 -3.79
N GLY A 33 -5.84 4.48 -3.43
CA GLY A 33 -6.62 5.38 -4.29
C GLY A 33 -5.70 6.30 -5.09
N TYR A 34 -6.12 6.67 -6.30
CA TYR A 34 -5.47 7.74 -7.04
C TYR A 34 -6.47 8.74 -7.59
N TYR A 35 -6.12 10.02 -7.44
CA TYR A 35 -7.01 11.16 -7.62
C TYR A 35 -6.43 12.09 -8.70
N HIS A 36 -7.28 12.98 -9.21
CA HIS A 36 -6.81 14.04 -10.10
C HIS A 36 -5.81 14.96 -9.38
N ASP A 37 -6.10 15.28 -8.12
CA ASP A 37 -5.31 16.18 -7.30
C ASP A 37 -5.27 15.80 -5.82
N GLU A 38 -4.54 16.58 -5.03
CA GLU A 38 -4.35 16.39 -3.59
C GLU A 38 -5.60 16.64 -2.75
N THR A 39 -6.66 17.24 -3.33
CA THR A 39 -7.92 17.48 -2.60
C THR A 39 -8.64 16.16 -2.29
N ALA A 40 -8.27 15.08 -2.98
CA ALA A 40 -8.85 13.75 -2.87
C ALA A 40 -10.39 13.73 -3.08
N GLN A 41 -10.93 14.72 -3.79
CA GLN A 41 -12.36 14.83 -4.10
C GLN A 41 -12.75 14.04 -5.35
N ASP A 42 -11.88 14.00 -6.35
CA ASP A 42 -12.12 13.34 -7.64
C ASP A 42 -11.26 12.08 -7.76
N GLU A 43 -11.83 10.95 -7.33
CA GLU A 43 -11.20 9.63 -7.40
C GLU A 43 -11.25 9.09 -8.82
N GLU A 44 -10.08 8.89 -9.45
CA GLU A 44 -10.02 8.26 -10.76
C GLU A 44 -10.24 6.75 -10.63
N ASP A 45 -9.65 6.12 -9.60
CA ASP A 45 -9.87 4.71 -9.28
C ASP A 45 -9.28 4.33 -7.89
N ARG A 46 -9.56 3.10 -7.45
CA ARG A 46 -9.03 2.53 -6.21
C ARG A 46 -8.70 1.05 -6.36
N VAL A 47 -7.52 0.67 -5.86
CA VAL A 47 -6.99 -0.69 -5.97
C VAL A 47 -6.75 -1.28 -4.59
N LEU A 48 -7.18 -2.53 -4.37
CA LEU A 48 -6.85 -3.29 -3.17
C LEU A 48 -5.37 -3.71 -3.22
N ILE A 49 -4.60 -3.33 -2.20
CA ILE A 49 -3.20 -3.71 -2.02
C ILE A 49 -3.06 -4.89 -1.05
N HIS A 50 -3.84 -4.89 0.03
CA HIS A 50 -3.79 -5.93 1.06
C HIS A 50 -3.98 -7.34 0.47
N PHE A 51 -2.99 -8.21 0.70
CA PHE A 51 -2.84 -9.55 0.12
C PHE A 51 -2.99 -9.65 -1.40
N ASN A 52 -3.03 -8.55 -2.14
CA ASN A 52 -3.26 -8.56 -3.57
C ASN A 52 -2.00 -8.26 -4.39
N VAL A 53 -0.94 -7.74 -3.77
CA VAL A 53 0.35 -7.55 -4.45
C VAL A 53 1.10 -8.88 -4.50
N ARG A 54 1.45 -9.29 -5.72
CA ARG A 54 2.30 -10.45 -6.03
C ARG A 54 3.78 -10.08 -5.95
N ASP A 55 4.17 -9.01 -6.63
CA ASP A 55 5.53 -8.49 -6.66
C ASP A 55 5.58 -7.02 -7.06
N ILE A 56 6.66 -6.33 -6.71
CA ILE A 56 6.90 -4.93 -7.10
C ILE A 56 8.30 -4.82 -7.68
N LYS A 57 8.36 -4.42 -8.96
CA LYS A 57 9.60 -4.17 -9.70
C LYS A 57 9.96 -2.69 -9.66
N ILE A 58 11.25 -2.37 -9.60
CA ILE A 58 11.75 -0.97 -9.65
C ILE A 58 12.81 -0.80 -10.73
N GLY A 59 12.85 0.39 -11.32
CA GLY A 59 14.00 0.83 -12.11
C GLY A 59 14.22 -0.05 -13.34
N GLN A 60 15.42 -0.63 -13.44
CA GLN A 60 15.81 -1.52 -14.52
C GLN A 60 14.99 -2.82 -14.57
N GLU A 61 14.38 -3.25 -13.46
CA GLU A 61 13.50 -4.43 -13.43
C GLU A 61 12.20 -4.21 -14.24
N CYS A 62 11.84 -2.95 -14.52
CA CYS A 62 10.65 -2.57 -15.29
C CYS A 62 10.92 -2.61 -16.81
N HIS A 63 11.24 -3.78 -17.35
CA HIS A 63 11.61 -3.95 -18.76
C HIS A 63 10.50 -3.58 -19.76
N ASP A 64 9.24 -3.80 -19.38
CA ASP A 64 8.08 -3.66 -20.28
C ASP A 64 7.62 -2.20 -20.47
N VAL A 65 8.26 -1.25 -19.77
CA VAL A 65 7.81 0.14 -19.66
C VAL A 65 8.96 1.13 -19.82
N GLN A 66 8.68 2.23 -20.51
CA GLN A 66 9.57 3.38 -20.59
C GLN A 66 9.09 4.49 -19.65
N PRO A 67 10.02 5.21 -18.98
CA PRO A 67 9.66 6.32 -18.12
C PRO A 67 8.98 7.45 -18.93
N PRO A 68 8.21 8.32 -18.26
CA PRO A 68 7.71 9.53 -18.89
C PRO A 68 8.85 10.42 -19.39
N GLU A 69 8.56 11.28 -20.36
CA GLU A 69 9.54 12.21 -20.92
C GLU A 69 10.18 13.07 -19.82
N GLY A 70 11.52 13.18 -19.85
CA GLY A 70 12.29 13.91 -18.85
C GLY A 70 12.43 13.21 -17.48
N ARG A 71 11.96 11.96 -17.32
CA ARG A 71 12.13 11.19 -16.07
C ARG A 71 13.15 10.07 -16.21
N SER A 72 13.89 9.81 -15.13
CA SER A 72 14.83 8.70 -15.07
C SER A 72 14.09 7.37 -14.97
N ARG A 73 14.66 6.33 -15.60
CA ARG A 73 14.21 4.95 -15.43
C ARG A 73 14.28 4.51 -13.97
N ASP A 74 15.19 5.05 -13.15
CA ASP A 74 15.33 4.67 -11.74
C ASP A 74 14.10 5.01 -10.88
N GLY A 75 13.26 5.94 -11.33
CA GLY A 75 11.98 6.28 -10.68
C GLY A 75 10.84 5.33 -11.05
N LEU A 76 11.00 4.42 -12.02
CA LEU A 76 9.95 3.49 -12.43
C LEU A 76 9.63 2.48 -11.34
N LEU A 77 8.35 2.17 -11.20
CA LEU A 77 7.84 1.14 -10.31
C LEU A 77 6.66 0.43 -10.99
N THR A 78 6.70 -0.91 -11.02
CA THR A 78 5.59 -1.73 -11.52
C THR A 78 5.06 -2.60 -10.39
N VAL A 79 3.80 -2.39 -10.01
CA VAL A 79 3.07 -3.21 -9.03
C VAL A 79 2.32 -4.30 -9.77
N ASN A 80 2.66 -5.56 -9.52
CA ASN A 80 1.99 -6.72 -10.09
C ASN A 80 0.98 -7.27 -9.07
N LEU A 81 -0.28 -7.40 -9.47
CA LEU A 81 -1.37 -7.91 -8.64
C LEU A 81 -1.64 -9.38 -8.95
N ARG A 82 -2.30 -10.10 -8.03
CA ARG A 82 -2.52 -11.56 -8.12
C ARG A 82 -3.41 -11.98 -9.30
N GLU A 83 -4.36 -11.14 -9.70
CA GLU A 83 -5.30 -11.42 -10.81
C GLU A 83 -4.81 -10.88 -12.17
N GLY A 84 -3.50 -10.65 -12.32
CA GLY A 84 -2.91 -10.15 -13.57
C GLY A 84 -3.03 -8.64 -13.76
N GLY A 85 -3.68 -7.93 -12.83
CA GLY A 85 -3.65 -6.47 -12.78
C GLY A 85 -2.22 -5.95 -12.61
N ARG A 86 -1.88 -4.86 -13.30
CA ARG A 86 -0.58 -4.22 -13.22
C ARG A 86 -0.74 -2.71 -13.14
N LEU A 87 -0.02 -2.07 -12.23
CA LEU A 87 0.11 -0.62 -12.16
C LEU A 87 1.52 -0.22 -12.56
N HIS A 88 1.64 0.60 -13.60
CA HIS A 88 2.90 1.20 -14.01
C HIS A 88 2.97 2.63 -13.50
N LEU A 89 3.91 2.86 -12.59
CA LEU A 89 4.12 4.11 -11.89
C LEU A 89 5.53 4.66 -12.16
N CYS A 90 5.71 5.97 -12.02
CA CYS A 90 7.02 6.60 -11.98
C CYS A 90 7.03 7.68 -10.91
N ALA A 91 7.95 7.55 -9.96
CA ALA A 91 8.25 8.57 -8.97
C ALA A 91 9.22 9.62 -9.52
N GLU A 92 9.41 10.71 -8.77
CA GLU A 92 10.34 11.76 -9.18
C GLU A 92 11.80 11.32 -9.01
N THR A 93 12.07 10.55 -7.96
CA THR A 93 13.39 10.05 -7.61
C THR A 93 13.36 8.53 -7.38
N LYS A 94 14.55 7.92 -7.39
CA LYS A 94 14.73 6.51 -7.04
C LYS A 94 14.30 6.23 -5.59
N ASP A 95 14.64 7.14 -4.68
CA ASP A 95 14.34 6.99 -3.26
C ASP A 95 12.83 7.06 -3.00
N ASP A 96 12.11 7.92 -3.72
CA ASP A 96 10.66 7.96 -3.67
C ASP A 96 10.04 6.64 -4.17
N ALA A 97 10.56 6.09 -5.28
CA ALA A 97 10.09 4.80 -5.80
C ALA A 97 10.31 3.67 -4.78
N LEU A 98 11.47 3.64 -4.11
CA LEU A 98 11.77 2.69 -3.04
C LEU A 98 10.83 2.86 -1.85
N ALA A 99 10.60 4.10 -1.42
CA ALA A 99 9.71 4.39 -0.32
C ALA A 99 8.25 3.98 -0.61
N TRP A 100 7.79 4.15 -1.86
CA TRP A 100 6.50 3.63 -2.30
C TRP A 100 6.46 2.09 -2.33
N LYS A 101 7.50 1.42 -2.82
CA LYS A 101 7.58 -0.06 -2.77
C LYS A 101 7.49 -0.58 -1.34
N THR A 102 8.26 -0.01 -0.41
CA THR A 102 8.22 -0.43 1.00
C THR A 102 6.83 -0.27 1.58
N ALA A 103 6.20 0.91 1.42
CA ALA A 103 4.86 1.17 1.93
C ALA A 103 3.80 0.20 1.34
N LEU A 104 3.89 -0.12 0.05
CA LEU A 104 2.97 -1.07 -0.59
C LEU A 104 3.19 -2.51 -0.13
N LEU A 105 4.43 -2.95 0.07
CA LEU A 105 4.74 -4.29 0.59
C LEU A 105 4.32 -4.43 2.05
N GLU A 106 4.48 -3.39 2.86
CA GLU A 106 3.98 -3.33 4.23
C GLU A 106 2.44 -3.42 4.24
N ALA A 107 1.74 -2.61 3.44
CA ALA A 107 0.28 -2.68 3.34
C ALA A 107 -0.24 -4.01 2.77
N ASN A 108 0.53 -4.68 1.91
CA ASN A 108 0.19 -6.00 1.36
C ASN A 108 0.28 -7.13 2.40
N SER A 109 1.18 -6.99 3.38
CA SER A 109 1.50 -8.03 4.37
C SER A 109 0.97 -7.74 5.77
N ALA A 110 0.59 -6.49 6.05
CA ALA A 110 0.03 -6.10 7.32
C ALA A 110 -1.28 -6.86 7.56
N PRO A 111 -1.38 -7.71 8.60
CA PRO A 111 -2.67 -8.26 8.96
C PRO A 111 -3.59 -7.07 9.29
N MET A 112 -4.86 -7.15 8.88
CA MET A 112 -5.94 -6.17 9.13
C MET A 112 -6.23 -5.87 10.61
N ILE A 113 -5.27 -6.14 11.50
CA ILE A 113 -5.30 -5.90 12.93
C ILE A 113 -4.85 -4.45 13.19
N ARG A 114 -5.61 -3.51 12.62
CA ARG A 114 -5.73 -2.18 13.21
C ARG A 114 -7.17 -1.64 13.17
N LEU A 115 -8.16 -2.53 13.04
CA LEU A 115 -9.57 -2.15 12.94
C LEU A 115 -10.51 -2.69 14.03
N LYS A 116 -9.99 -3.24 15.13
CA LYS A 116 -10.83 -3.55 16.31
C LYS A 116 -10.28 -3.03 17.65
N LEU A 117 -9.44 -1.99 17.61
CA LEU A 117 -8.94 -1.32 18.83
C LEU A 117 -9.65 0.02 19.12
N ILE A 118 -10.68 0.40 18.35
CA ILE A 118 -11.58 1.54 18.66
C ILE A 118 -12.97 1.02 19.01
N HIS A 119 -13.07 -0.10 19.75
CA HIS A 119 -14.28 -0.45 20.48
C HIS A 119 -13.85 -0.95 21.86
N PRO A 120 -14.15 -0.21 22.95
CA PRO A 120 -13.66 -0.52 24.29
C PRO A 120 -14.29 -1.78 24.93
N HIS A 121 -14.95 -2.66 24.16
CA HIS A 121 -15.73 -3.75 24.75
C HIS A 121 -15.84 -5.03 23.90
N ASN A 122 -14.72 -5.57 23.38
CA ASN A 122 -14.79 -6.91 22.79
C ASN A 122 -13.56 -7.79 23.08
N LYS A 123 -13.68 -8.63 24.12
CA LYS A 123 -12.68 -9.60 24.61
C LYS A 123 -12.43 -10.79 23.65
N TYR A 124 -13.12 -10.85 22.51
CA TYR A 124 -13.10 -12.03 21.62
C TYR A 124 -11.93 -12.10 20.63
N LEU A 125 -11.05 -11.09 20.55
CA LEU A 125 -10.00 -11.03 19.51
C LEU A 125 -8.63 -11.51 19.95
N LEU A 126 -8.39 -11.63 21.26
CA LEU A 126 -7.14 -12.22 21.75
C LEU A 126 -7.00 -13.69 21.31
N SER A 127 -8.12 -14.38 21.04
CA SER A 127 -8.12 -15.76 20.55
C SER A 127 -7.58 -15.92 19.12
N CYS A 128 -7.54 -14.86 18.30
CA CYS A 128 -6.97 -14.95 16.95
C CYS A 128 -5.44 -14.73 16.94
N TYR A 129 -4.89 -14.19 18.03
CA TYR A 129 -3.45 -13.96 18.18
C TYR A 129 -2.72 -15.15 18.80
N TYR A 130 -3.39 -15.90 19.66
CA TYR A 130 -2.88 -17.14 20.21
C TYR A 130 -3.60 -18.28 19.51
N GLY A 131 -2.97 -18.86 18.49
CA GLY A 131 -3.45 -20.09 17.86
C GLY A 131 -3.73 -21.17 18.91
N PRO A 132 -4.54 -22.19 18.58
CA PRO A 132 -4.96 -23.21 19.53
C PRO A 132 -3.72 -23.89 20.15
N GLY A 133 -3.42 -23.55 21.41
CA GLY A 133 -2.30 -24.13 22.17
C GLY A 133 -1.33 -23.15 22.85
N ALA A 134 -1.43 -21.83 22.63
CA ALA A 134 -0.54 -20.91 23.31
C ALA A 134 -1.09 -20.45 24.68
N VAL A 135 -0.43 -20.91 25.75
CA VAL A 135 -0.73 -20.55 27.14
C VAL A 135 -0.07 -19.20 27.46
N PRO A 136 -0.82 -18.18 27.92
CA PRO A 136 -0.23 -16.89 28.30
C PRO A 136 0.74 -17.04 29.48
N SER A 137 1.94 -16.46 29.37
CA SER A 137 2.92 -16.43 30.45
C SER A 137 2.54 -15.37 31.49
N ALA A 138 2.69 -15.69 32.78
CA ALA A 138 2.27 -14.88 33.92
C ALA A 138 2.94 -13.49 34.05
N ARG A 139 3.82 -13.10 33.11
CA ARG A 139 4.40 -11.75 33.06
C ARG A 139 3.45 -10.71 32.46
N ASP A 140 2.48 -11.11 31.64
CA ASP A 140 1.61 -10.15 30.92
C ASP A 140 0.44 -9.61 31.75
N GLN A 141 0.17 -10.17 32.93
CA GLN A 141 -0.98 -9.77 33.78
C GLN A 141 -0.71 -8.55 34.66
N ARG A 142 0.54 -8.06 34.76
CA ARG A 142 0.90 -7.05 35.77
C ARG A 142 0.68 -5.59 35.35
N CYS A 143 0.33 -5.33 34.09
CA CYS A 143 0.12 -3.96 33.60
C CYS A 143 -1.35 -3.50 33.59
N ALA A 144 -2.30 -4.31 34.07
CA ALA A 144 -3.74 -4.00 34.01
C ALA A 144 -4.37 -3.62 35.35
N SER A 145 -3.58 -3.26 36.36
CA SER A 145 -4.11 -2.78 37.64
C SER A 145 -3.12 -1.82 38.29
N THR A 146 -3.22 -0.54 37.93
CA THR A 146 -3.42 0.62 38.82
C THR A 146 -3.75 1.83 37.95
#